data_AF-A0A925ULI8-F1
#
_entry.id   AF-A0A925ULI8-F1
#
_cell.length_a   1.000
_cell.length_b   1.000
_cell.length_c   1.000
_cell.angle_alpha   90.00
_cell.angle_beta   90.00
_cell.angle_gamma   90.00
#
_symmetry.space_group_name_H-M   'P 1'
#
loop_
_entity.id
_entity.type
_entity.pdbx_description
1 polymer ?
#
loop_
_entity_poly.entity_id
_entity_poly.type
_entity_poly.pdbx_seq_one_letter_code
_entity_poly.pdbx_strand_id
1 'polypeptide(L)' 'MKTTMEELREELYVMLDSSEFNYEEILNVSQELDKLIIDYYN' A
#
# COMPACT_ATOMS: atom_id res chain seq x y z
N MET A 1 -3.79 10.50 -8.29
CA MET A 1 -4.57 9.84 -7.22
C MET A 1 -4.95 8.42 -7.59
N LYS A 2 -5.80 8.18 -8.59
CA LYS A 2 -6.12 6.79 -8.99
C LYS A 2 -4.87 5.96 -9.34
N THR A 3 -4.03 6.45 -10.25
CA THR A 3 -2.77 5.78 -10.64
C THR A 3 -1.84 5.52 -9.45
N THR A 4 -1.66 6.52 -8.57
CA THR A 4 -0.83 6.41 -7.36
C THR A 4 -1.34 5.34 -6.39
N MET A 5 -2.66 5.20 -6.23
CA MET A 5 -3.23 4.11 -5.42
C MET A 5 -3.03 2.75 -6.07
N GLU A 6 -3.11 2.67 -7.41
CA GLU A 6 -2.90 1.41 -8.13
C GLU A 6 -1.44 0.94 -8.02
N GLU A 7 -0.48 1.87 -8.14
CA GLU A 7 0.96 1.62 -7.95
C GLU A 7 1.27 1.15 -6.53
N LEU A 8 0.79 1.86 -5.50
CA LEU A 8 1.05 1.51 -4.10
C LEU A 8 0.41 0.17 -3.70
N ARG A 9 -0.73 -0.16 -4.31
CA ARG A 9 -1.38 -1.47 -4.13
C ARG A 9 -0.57 -2.60 -4.77
N GLU A 10 0.00 -2.37 -5.96
CA GLU A 10 0.89 -3.35 -6.60
C GLU A 10 2.16 -3.56 -5.77
N GLU A 11 2.73 -2.50 -5.23
CA GLU A 11 3.86 -2.58 -4.29
C GLU A 11 3.50 -3.41 -3.05
N LEU A 12 2.36 -3.11 -2.40
CA LEU A 12 1.89 -3.88 -1.25
C LEU A 12 1.70 -5.37 -1.57
N TYR A 13 1.21 -5.71 -2.77
CA TYR A 13 1.09 -7.10 -3.20
C TYR A 13 2.44 -7.79 -3.33
N VAL A 14 3.43 -7.12 -3.90
CA VAL A 14 4.81 -7.65 -4.00
C VAL A 14 5.40 -7.84 -2.59
N MET A 15 5.17 -6.89 -1.70
CA MET A 15 5.69 -6.98 -0.32
C MET A 15 5.08 -8.15 0.46
N LEU A 16 3.78 -8.44 0.25
CA LEU A 16 3.09 -9.56 0.90
C LEU A 16 3.51 -10.93 0.37
N ASP A 17 3.89 -11.03 -0.90
CA ASP A 17 4.38 -12.27 -1.52
C ASP A 17 5.87 -12.50 -1.29
N SER A 18 6.61 -11.44 -0.94
CA SER A 18 8.04 -11.48 -0.67
C SER A 18 8.35 -11.87 0.78
N SER A 19 9.43 -12.62 0.98
CA SER A 19 10.00 -12.88 2.31
C SER A 19 11.03 -11.81 2.76
N GLU A 20 11.19 -10.74 1.96
CA GLU A 20 12.21 -9.70 2.19
C GLU A 20 11.75 -8.59 3.13
N PHE A 21 10.44 -8.41 3.30
CA PHE A 21 9.86 -7.35 4.12
C PHE A 21 9.36 -7.88 5.46
N ASN A 22 9.60 -7.10 6.50
CA ASN A 22 9.06 -7.39 7.81
C ASN A 22 7.64 -6.83 7.96
N TYR A 23 6.97 -7.27 9.02
CA TYR A 23 5.59 -6.88 9.32
C TYR A 23 5.39 -5.36 9.41
N GLU A 24 6.34 -4.63 9.99
CA GLU A 24 6.23 -3.18 10.19
C GLU A 24 6.33 -2.42 8.86
N GLU A 25 7.20 -2.87 7.96
CA GLU A 25 7.31 -2.32 6.60
C GLU A 25 6.02 -2.51 5.81
N ILE A 26 5.45 -3.72 5.83
CA ILE A 26 4.18 -4.04 5.17
C ILE A 26 3.03 -3.21 5.76
N LEU A 27 2.98 -3.08 7.09
CA LEU A 27 1.95 -2.31 7.77
C LEU A 27 1.98 -0.83 7.37
N ASN A 28 3.16 -0.23 7.27
CA ASN A 28 3.31 1.17 6.88
C ASN A 28 2.74 1.43 5.48
N VAL A 29 3.12 0.60 4.50
CA VAL A 29 2.63 0.75 3.11
C VAL A 29 1.11 0.51 3.03
N SER A 30 0.57 -0.46 3.78
CA SER A 30 -0.87 -0.68 3.88
C SER A 30 -1.61 0.56 4.40
N GLN A 31 -1.09 1.20 5.45
CA GLN A 31 -1.72 2.39 6.03
C GLN A 31 -1.63 3.61 5.12
N GLU A 32 -0.56 3.73 4.33
CA GLU A 32 -0.45 4.78 3.31
C GLU A 32 -1.49 4.59 2.20
N LEU A 33 -1.71 3.36 1.75
CA LEU A 33 -2.77 3.04 0.79
C LEU A 33 -4.16 3.36 1.35
N ASP A 34 -4.43 3.02 2.61
CA ASP A 34 -5.70 3.32 3.27
C ASP A 34 -5.98 4.83 3.32
N LYS A 35 -4.96 5.65 3.63
CA LYS A 35 -5.09 7.11 3.61
C LYS A 35 -5.46 7.62 2.23
N LEU A 36 -4.78 7.14 1.18
CA LEU A 36 -5.07 7.55 -0.20
C LEU A 36 -6.49 7.15 -0.63
N ILE A 37 -6.97 5.98 -0.20
CA ILE A 37 -8.35 5.54 -0.45
C ILE A 37 -9.34 6.49 0.24
N ILE A 38 -9.13 6.80 1.52
CA ILE A 38 -9.98 7.72 2.27
C ILE A 38 -10.00 9.10 1.60
N ASP A 39 -8.84 9.64 1.23
CA ASP A 39 -8.71 10.94 0.57
C ASP A 39 -9.35 10.98 -0.82
N TYR A 40 -9.43 9.84 -1.54
CA TYR A 40 -10.06 9.77 -2.85
C TYR A 40 -11.60 9.80 -2.78
N TYR A 41 -12.19 9.29 -1.70
CA TYR A 41 -13.63 9.18 -1.53
C TYR A 41 -14.25 10.30 -0.67
N ASN A 42 -13.44 11.11 0.01
CA ASN A 42 -13.86 12.33 0.71
C ASN A 42 -13.89 13.54 -0.23
#